data_AF-A0A811YED5-F1
#
_entry.id   AF-A0A811YED5-F1
#
_cell.length_a   1.000
_cell.length_b   1.000
_cell.length_c   1.000
_cell.angle_alpha   90.00
_cell.angle_beta   90.00
_cell.angle_gamma   90.00
#
_symmetry.space_group_name_H-M   'P 1'
#
loop_
_entity.id
_entity.type
_entity.pdbx_description
1 polymer ?
#
loop_
_entity_poly.entity_id
_entity_poly.type
_entity_poly.pdbx_seq_one_letter_code
_entity_poly.pdbx_strand_id
1 'polypeptide(L)'
;MSFFLTWIKAIFITALAFPHYSETSFDPPPEDRKMPNCDVYIHQLHFCTREMDPICATNGQTYSNTCVFCSEQLAHLVMITKVSPSLKIVNAGNGLAHN
;
A
#
# COMPACT_ATOMS: atom_id res chain seq x y z
N MET A 1 -8.40 41.01 -41.68
CA MET A 1 -8.05 39.59 -41.38
C MET A 1 -7.38 39.49 -40.00
N SER A 2 -8.15 39.55 -38.91
CA SER A 2 -7.57 39.47 -37.54
C SER A 2 -8.33 38.51 -36.61
N PHE A 3 -9.63 38.31 -36.85
CA PHE A 3 -10.49 37.40 -36.08
C PHE A 3 -10.12 35.91 -36.17
N PHE A 4 -9.55 35.46 -37.29
CA PHE A 4 -9.17 34.05 -37.46
C PHE A 4 -7.85 33.72 -36.73
N LEU A 5 -6.90 34.65 -36.69
CA LEU A 5 -5.61 34.43 -35.99
C LEU A 5 -5.78 34.40 -34.48
N THR A 6 -6.70 35.20 -33.92
CA THR A 6 -7.00 35.19 -32.49
C THR A 6 -7.67 33.89 -32.06
N TRP A 7 -8.60 33.35 -32.87
CA TRP A 7 -9.24 32.06 -32.60
C TRP A 7 -8.22 30.92 -32.62
N ILE A 8 -7.38 30.85 -33.65
CA ILE A 8 -6.36 29.79 -33.76
C ILE A 8 -5.42 29.81 -32.53
N LYS A 9 -4.98 30.99 -32.09
CA LYS A 9 -4.15 31.12 -30.88
C LYS A 9 -4.89 30.67 -29.60
N ALA A 10 -6.19 30.95 -29.49
CA ALA A 10 -7.00 30.49 -28.35
C ALA A 10 -7.13 28.96 -28.30
N ILE A 11 -7.29 28.29 -29.46
CA ILE A 11 -7.35 26.82 -29.53
C ILE A 11 -6.03 26.21 -29.04
N PHE A 12 -4.89 26.72 -29.51
CA PHE A 12 -3.58 26.24 -29.06
C PHE A 12 -3.36 26.42 -27.56
N ILE A 13 -3.78 27.54 -26.99
CA ILE A 13 -3.67 27.80 -25.55
C ILE A 13 -4.54 26.81 -24.75
N THR A 14 -5.77 26.55 -25.18
CA THR A 14 -6.64 25.57 -24.50
C THR A 14 -6.07 24.17 -24.59
N ALA A 15 -5.62 23.73 -25.78
CA ALA A 15 -5.08 22.40 -26.01
C ALA A 15 -3.74 22.13 -25.29
N LEU A 16 -2.95 23.16 -24.99
CA LEU A 16 -1.70 23.04 -24.22
C LEU A 16 -1.93 23.11 -22.70
N ALA A 17 -3.07 23.66 -22.25
CA ALA A 17 -3.45 23.67 -20.84
C ALA A 17 -4.10 22.36 -20.38
N PHE A 18 -4.82 21.67 -21.27
CA PHE A 18 -5.45 20.37 -20.98
C PHE A 18 -4.49 19.25 -20.52
N PRO A 19 -3.32 19.03 -21.15
CA PRO A 19 -2.39 17.96 -20.79
C PRO A 19 -1.74 18.12 -19.41
N HIS A 20 -1.67 19.35 -18.89
CA HIS A 20 -1.02 19.60 -17.60
C HIS A 20 -1.96 19.40 -16.40
N TYR A 21 -3.27 19.29 -16.65
CA TYR A 21 -4.28 19.15 -15.60
C TYR A 21 -4.62 17.68 -15.29
N SER A 22 -4.34 16.75 -16.22
CA SER A 22 -4.64 15.31 -16.04
C SER A 22 -3.72 14.62 -15.02
N GLU A 23 -2.51 15.14 -14.82
CA GLU A 23 -1.47 14.49 -14.00
C GLU A 23 -1.64 14.70 -12.49
N THR A 24 -2.66 15.44 -12.03
CA THR A 24 -2.83 15.78 -10.60
C THR A 24 -4.03 15.13 -9.92
N SER A 25 -4.74 14.22 -10.60
CA SER A 25 -6.04 13.71 -10.13
C SER A 25 -6.06 12.25 -9.65
N PHE A 26 -4.92 11.56 -9.65
CA PHE A 26 -4.83 10.13 -9.29
C PHE A 26 -3.98 9.81 -8.07
N ASP A 27 -3.66 10.79 -7.23
CA ASP A 27 -3.27 10.47 -5.86
C ASP A 27 -4.54 10.29 -5.03
N PRO A 28 -4.91 9.06 -4.62
CA PRO A 28 -5.98 8.88 -3.66
C PRO A 28 -5.64 9.71 -2.41
N PRO A 29 -6.65 10.30 -1.73
CA PRO A 29 -6.43 10.95 -0.45
C PRO A 29 -5.60 10.02 0.45
N PRO A 30 -4.71 10.55 1.31
CA PRO A 30 -4.07 9.74 2.33
C PRO A 30 -5.17 9.28 3.31
N GLU A 31 -5.90 8.24 2.92
CA GLU A 31 -6.71 7.43 3.81
C GLU A 31 -5.71 6.94 4.85
N ASP A 32 -5.95 7.35 6.10
CA ASP A 32 -5.07 7.13 7.24
C ASP A 32 -4.32 5.81 7.08
N ARG A 33 -2.99 5.87 6.97
CA ARG A 33 -2.10 4.71 6.91
C ARG A 33 -2.20 3.95 8.23
N LYS A 34 -3.30 3.24 8.43
CA LYS A 34 -3.56 2.41 9.59
C LYS A 34 -2.74 1.15 9.38
N MET A 35 -1.69 1.00 10.20
CA MET A 35 -0.88 -0.21 10.18
C MET A 35 -1.80 -1.42 10.42
N PRO A 36 -1.78 -2.44 9.56
CA PRO A 36 -2.53 -3.66 9.79
C PRO A 36 -2.04 -4.36 11.07
N ASN A 37 -2.98 -4.92 11.83
CA ASN A 37 -2.64 -5.72 13.00
C ASN A 37 -2.34 -7.17 12.59
N CYS A 38 -1.08 -7.58 12.71
CA CYS A 38 -0.66 -8.93 12.36
C CYS A 38 -0.76 -9.96 13.51
N ASP A 39 -1.06 -9.54 14.74
CA ASP A 39 -1.16 -10.44 15.90
C ASP A 39 -2.28 -11.48 15.74
N VAL A 40 -3.34 -11.11 15.01
CA VAL A 40 -4.49 -11.99 14.73
C VAL A 40 -4.10 -13.17 13.84
N TYR A 41 -3.09 -13.01 12.98
CA TYR A 41 -2.72 -13.99 11.95
C TYR A 41 -1.56 -14.92 12.34
N ILE A 42 -1.03 -14.80 13.56
CA ILE A 42 0.10 -15.61 14.07
C ILE A 42 -0.16 -17.13 13.94
N HIS A 43 -1.41 -17.56 14.09
CA HIS A 43 -1.79 -18.97 14.02
C HIS A 43 -2.29 -19.43 12.64
N GLN A 44 -2.45 -18.51 11.68
CA GLN A 44 -3.09 -18.76 10.37
C GLN A 44 -2.18 -18.37 9.20
N LEU A 45 -0.88 -18.63 9.33
CA LEU A 45 0.05 -18.44 8.22
C LEU A 45 -0.35 -19.34 7.05
N HIS A 46 -0.48 -18.73 5.87
CA HIS A 46 -0.87 -19.37 4.61
C HIS A 46 -2.34 -19.80 4.48
N PHE A 47 -3.18 -19.55 5.48
CA PHE A 47 -4.62 -19.79 5.41
C PHE A 47 -5.38 -18.46 5.38
N CYS A 48 -5.34 -17.81 4.22
CA CYS A 48 -6.04 -16.54 3.99
C CYS A 48 -7.31 -16.73 3.17
N THR A 49 -8.33 -15.95 3.50
CA THR A 49 -9.54 -15.82 2.67
C THR A 49 -9.19 -15.10 1.36
N ARG A 50 -10.04 -15.29 0.34
CA ARG A 50 -9.92 -14.61 -0.96
C ARG A 50 -10.61 -13.24 -0.98
N GLU A 51 -10.69 -12.59 0.17
CA GLU A 51 -11.19 -11.23 0.29
C GLU A 51 -10.21 -10.26 -0.39
N MET A 52 -10.76 -9.26 -1.08
CA MET A 52 -10.00 -8.23 -1.78
C MET A 52 -10.06 -6.94 -0.96
N ASP A 53 -8.97 -6.67 -0.25
CA ASP A 53 -8.76 -5.49 0.59
C ASP A 53 -7.29 -5.05 0.45
N PRO A 54 -6.92 -4.42 -0.69
CA PRO A 54 -5.54 -4.31 -1.11
C PRO A 54 -4.70 -3.41 -0.20
N ILE A 55 -3.49 -3.86 0.15
CA ILE A 55 -2.53 -3.10 0.96
C ILE A 55 -1.31 -2.76 0.13
N CYS A 56 -1.03 -1.48 -0.02
CA CYS A 56 0.20 -0.97 -0.61
C CYS A 56 1.29 -0.92 0.46
N ALA A 57 2.24 -1.84 0.39
CA ALA A 57 3.37 -1.88 1.31
C ALA A 57 4.49 -0.92 0.88
N THR A 58 5.35 -0.55 1.82
CA THR A 58 6.49 0.34 1.58
C THR A 58 7.57 -0.27 0.67
N ASN A 59 7.54 -1.59 0.49
CA ASN A 59 8.40 -2.31 -0.46
C ASN A 59 7.94 -2.18 -1.92
N GLY A 60 6.86 -1.43 -2.19
CA GLY A 60 6.30 -1.25 -3.53
C GLY A 60 5.45 -2.42 -4.02
N GLN A 61 5.21 -3.43 -3.17
CA GLN A 61 4.32 -4.54 -3.48
C GLN A 61 2.91 -4.25 -2.95
N THR A 62 1.91 -4.68 -3.72
CA THR A 62 0.51 -4.63 -3.31
C THR A 62 0.07 -6.03 -2.91
N TYR A 63 -0.46 -6.15 -1.71
CA TYR A 63 -0.97 -7.38 -1.14
C TYR A 63 -2.48 -7.44 -1.30
N SER A 64 -3.05 -8.61 -1.60
CA SER A 64 -4.50 -8.73 -1.85
C SER A 64 -5.37 -8.47 -0.62
N ASN A 65 -4.84 -8.75 0.57
CA ASN A 65 -5.47 -8.46 1.86
C ASN A 65 -4.47 -8.45 3.02
N THR A 66 -4.94 -8.00 4.19
CA THR A 66 -4.17 -7.98 5.44
C THR A 66 -3.57 -9.33 5.82
N CYS A 67 -4.31 -10.43 5.65
CA CYS A 67 -3.80 -11.76 5.99
C CYS A 67 -2.59 -12.13 5.13
N VAL A 68 -2.65 -11.91 3.81
CA VAL A 68 -1.55 -12.24 2.90
C VAL A 68 -0.31 -11.42 3.25
N PHE A 69 -0.47 -10.11 3.49
CA PHE A 69 0.62 -9.23 3.95
C PHE A 69 1.27 -9.75 5.24
N CYS A 70 0.47 -10.01 6.28
CA CYS A 70 0.98 -10.49 7.56
C CYS A 70 1.60 -11.89 7.45
N SER A 71 1.10 -12.76 6.58
CA SER A 71 1.63 -14.10 6.38
C SER A 71 3.07 -14.08 5.83
N GLU A 72 3.36 -13.17 4.90
CA GLU A 72 4.72 -12.98 4.38
C GLU A 72 5.63 -12.34 5.44
N GLN A 73 5.12 -11.35 6.17
CA GLN A 73 5.88 -10.65 7.21
C GLN A 73 6.27 -11.56 8.39
N LEU A 74 5.41 -12.53 8.73
CA LEU A 74 5.56 -13.41 9.89
C LEU A 74 6.16 -14.79 9.57
N ALA A 75 6.35 -15.14 8.29
CA ALA A 75 6.79 -16.46 7.85
C ALA A 75 8.05 -16.96 8.59
N HIS A 76 9.04 -16.10 8.78
CA HIS A 76 10.28 -16.44 9.48
C HIS A 76 10.15 -16.34 11.01
N LEU A 77 9.36 -15.39 11.52
CA LEU A 77 9.27 -15.09 12.95
C LEU A 77 8.54 -16.19 13.72
N VAL A 78 7.45 -16.73 13.16
CA VAL A 78 6.67 -17.78 13.81
C VAL A 78 7.45 -19.08 13.95
N MET A 79 8.31 -19.40 12.97
CA MET A 79 9.19 -20.56 13.04
C MET A 79 10.14 -20.49 14.24
N ILE A 80 10.65 -19.28 14.55
CA ILE A 80 11.52 -19.06 15.70
C ILE A 80 10.76 -19.24 17.02
N THR A 81 9.53 -18.74 17.12
CA THR A 81 8.70 -18.92 18.34
C THR A 81 8.33 -20.38 18.61
N LYS A 82 8.24 -21.23 17.57
CA LYS A 82 8.07 -22.68 17.74
C LYS A 82 9.30 -23.36 18.34
N VAL A 83 10.50 -22.89 17.98
CA VAL A 83 11.77 -23.43 18.48
C VAL A 83 12.08 -22.90 19.89
N SER A 84 11.77 -21.63 20.14
CA SER A 84 11.98 -20.96 21.42
C SER A 84 10.69 -20.25 21.86
N PRO A 85 9.85 -20.89 22.70
CA PRO A 85 8.57 -20.33 23.13
C PRO A 85 8.71 -19.10 24.04
N SER A 86 9.93 -18.78 24.50
CA SER A 86 10.21 -17.59 25.30
C SER A 86 10.28 -16.30 24.47
N LEU A 87 10.30 -16.37 23.12
CA LEU A 87 10.27 -15.17 22.27
C LEU A 87 8.83 -14.71 22.00
N LYS A 88 8.64 -13.39 22.00
CA LYS A 88 7.40 -12.75 21.54
C LYS A 88 7.61 -12.01 20.22
N ILE A 89 6.60 -12.11 19.35
CA ILE A 89 6.50 -11.30 18.14
C ILE A 89 6.11 -9.88 18.57
N VAL A 90 6.85 -8.89 18.08
CA VAL A 90 6.59 -7.47 18.30
C VAL A 90 6.35 -6.84 16.92
N ASN A 91 5.41 -5.89 16.83
CA ASN A 91 5.08 -5.24 15.56
C ASN A 91 6.31 -4.60 14.90
N ALA A 92 6.25 -4.45 13.58
CA ALA A 92 7.38 -4.15 12.67
C ALA A 92 8.22 -2.88 12.97
N GLY A 93 7.98 -2.15 14.05
CA GLY A 93 8.85 -1.08 14.56
C GLY A 93 9.91 -1.54 15.55
N ASN A 94 9.85 -2.78 16.05
CA ASN A 94 10.68 -3.26 17.15
C ASN A 94 10.85 -4.77 16.99
N GLY A 95 12.10 -5.23 16.82
CA GLY A 95 12.42 -6.64 16.64
C GLY A 95 11.96 -7.55 17.79
N LEU A 96 12.15 -8.85 17.59
CA LEU A 96 11.84 -9.91 18.56
C LEU A 96 12.32 -9.55 19.97
N ALA A 97 11.39 -9.53 20.93
CA ALA A 97 11.70 -9.32 22.33
C ALA A 97 11.86 -10.68 23.04
N HIS A 98 12.96 -10.82 23.76
CA HIS A 98 13.16 -11.88 24.75
C HIS A 98 12.66 -11.37 26.11
N ASN A 99 12.02 -12.25 26.87
CA ASN A 99 11.69 -11.99 28.28
C ASN A 99 12.90 -12.21 29.18
#